data_AF-A0A960RI62-F1
#
_entry.id   AF-A0A960RI62-F1
#
_cell.length_a   1.000
_cell.length_b   1.000
_cell.length_c   1.000
_cell.angle_alpha   90.00
_cell.angle_beta   90.00
_cell.angle_gamma   90.00
#
_symmetry.space_group_name_H-M   'P 1'
#
loop_
_entity.id
_entity.type
_entity.pdbx_description
1 polymer ?
#
loop_
_entity_poly.entity_id
_entity_poly.type
_entity_poly.pdbx_seq_one_letter_code
_entity_poly.pdbx_strand_id
1 'polypeptide(L)'
;ENPFVPTWLPWPRQPMLILVAAAAIVLWAAGITLLASHVSWIPEPSLLWRDSTTTVLNYFAQFLQARKRMENWVGWLIVNVLGIHIYWIKDAPLYSIQYALLLGLGIYGWVQWQKSIKQHQP
;
A
#
# COMPACT_ATOMS: atom_id res chain seq x y z
N GLU A 1 20.17 16.78 14.50
CA GLU A 1 19.34 15.70 13.91
C GLU A 1 19.16 15.99 12.43
N ASN A 2 19.20 14.98 11.55
CA ASN A 2 18.95 15.23 10.12
C ASN A 2 17.49 15.65 9.92
N PRO A 3 17.21 16.81 9.29
CA PRO A 3 15.84 17.26 9.10
C PRO A 3 15.05 16.21 8.30
N PHE A 4 13.80 15.98 8.70
CA PHE A 4 12.90 15.13 7.94
C PHE A 4 12.61 15.81 6.61
N VAL A 5 13.21 15.32 5.53
CA VAL A 5 12.93 15.77 4.16
C VAL A 5 12.48 14.56 3.35
N PRO A 6 11.20 14.46 2.99
CA PRO A 6 10.73 13.39 2.13
C PRO A 6 11.27 13.58 0.72
N THR A 7 11.53 12.48 0.02
CA THR A 7 12.15 12.50 -1.31
C THR A 7 11.35 11.71 -2.31
N TRP A 8 11.39 12.14 -3.56
CA TRP A 8 10.86 11.40 -4.70
C TRP A 8 11.90 10.39 -5.19
N LEU A 9 11.43 9.24 -5.65
CA LEU A 9 12.24 8.36 -6.47
C LEU A 9 12.42 9.01 -7.85
N PRO A 10 13.62 8.93 -8.47
CA PRO A 10 13.80 9.40 -9.82
C PRO A 10 12.79 8.74 -10.76
N TRP A 11 12.17 9.54 -11.63
CA TRP A 11 11.20 9.08 -12.63
C TRP A 11 11.60 7.79 -13.36
N PRO A 12 12.85 7.59 -13.85
CA PRO A 12 13.23 6.36 -14.54
C PRO A 12 13.17 5.09 -13.67
N ARG A 13 13.15 5.24 -12.33
CA ARG A 13 13.07 4.11 -11.38
C ARG A 13 11.65 3.85 -10.89
N GLN A 14 10.69 4.73 -11.17
CA GLN A 14 9.28 4.51 -10.83
C GLN A 14 8.66 3.27 -11.50
N PRO A 15 8.92 2.93 -12.79
CA PRO A 15 8.39 1.68 -13.35
C PRO A 15 8.92 0.43 -12.64
N MET A 16 10.13 0.49 -12.10
CA MET A 16 10.68 -0.62 -11.29
C MET A 16 9.85 -0.88 -10.04
N LEU A 17 9.23 0.14 -9.42
CA LEU A 17 8.35 -0.05 -8.28
C LEU A 17 7.13 -0.90 -8.66
N ILE A 18 6.53 -0.63 -9.82
CA ILE A 18 5.38 -1.36 -10.33
C ILE A 18 5.76 -2.81 -10.65
N LEU A 19 6.91 -3.01 -11.32
CA LEU A 19 7.41 -4.34 -11.66
C LEU A 19 7.72 -5.17 -10.40
N VAL A 20 8.37 -4.56 -9.40
CA VAL A 20 8.66 -5.23 -8.13
C VAL A 20 7.38 -5.55 -7.37
N ALA A 21 6.40 -4.65 -7.34
CA ALA A 21 5.10 -4.92 -6.72
C ALA A 21 4.37 -6.07 -7.43
N ALA A 22 4.33 -6.08 -8.77
CA ALA A 22 3.70 -7.14 -9.55
C ALA A 22 4.39 -8.49 -9.32
N ALA A 23 5.72 -8.53 -9.33
CA ALA A 23 6.48 -9.73 -9.02
C ALA A 23 6.21 -10.22 -7.59
N ALA A 24 6.17 -9.30 -6.62
CA ALA A 24 5.85 -9.63 -5.23
C ALA A 24 4.42 -10.18 -5.08
N ILE A 25 3.44 -9.69 -5.84
CA ILE A 25 2.07 -10.24 -5.85
C ILE A 25 2.07 -11.69 -6.34
N VAL A 26 2.77 -11.97 -7.45
CA VAL A 26 2.86 -13.33 -8.00
C VAL A 26 3.58 -14.26 -7.02
N LEU A 27 4.70 -13.81 -6.44
CA LEU A 27 5.45 -14.59 -5.45
C LEU A 27 4.65 -14.84 -4.18
N TRP A 28 3.91 -13.84 -3.68
CA TRP A 28 3.04 -14.00 -2.52
C TRP A 28 1.90 -14.98 -2.80
N ALA A 29 1.24 -14.85 -3.95
CA ALA A 29 0.17 -15.75 -4.35
C ALA A 29 0.67 -17.20 -4.47
N ALA A 30 1.78 -17.41 -5.18
CA ALA A 30 2.39 -18.73 -5.32
C ALA A 30 2.83 -19.31 -3.97
N GLY A 31 3.42 -18.48 -3.10
CA GLY A 31 3.83 -18.89 -1.75
C GLY A 31 2.66 -19.33 -0.88
N ILE A 32 1.54 -18.59 -0.92
CA ILE A 32 0.33 -18.96 -0.18
C ILE A 32 -0.28 -20.26 -0.74
N THR A 33 -0.35 -20.44 -2.05
CA THR A 33 -0.84 -21.69 -2.67
C THR A 33 0.03 -22.89 -2.29
N LEU A 34 1.36 -22.73 -2.37
CA LEU A 34 2.28 -23.79 -1.97
C LEU A 34 2.18 -24.12 -0.48
N LEU A 35 1.97 -23.11 0.37
CA LEU A 35 1.78 -23.34 1.80
C LEU A 35 0.46 -24.08 2.07
N ALA A 36 -0.64 -23.65 1.46
CA ALA A 36 -1.95 -24.29 1.59
C ALA A 36 -1.90 -25.76 1.13
N SER A 37 -1.18 -26.07 0.05
CA SER A 37 -1.07 -27.45 -0.45
C SER A 37 -0.30 -28.41 0.46
N HIS A 38 0.54 -27.90 1.37
CA HIS A 38 1.36 -28.71 2.29
C HIS A 38 0.87 -28.68 3.73
N VAL A 39 -0.07 -27.79 4.07
CA VAL A 39 -0.52 -27.56 5.44
C VAL A 39 -2.03 -27.76 5.51
N SER A 40 -2.45 -28.93 6.01
CA SER A 40 -3.85 -29.41 5.98
C SER A 40 -4.88 -28.52 6.70
N TRP A 41 -4.46 -27.66 7.63
CA TRP A 41 -5.35 -26.74 8.34
C TRP A 41 -5.49 -25.37 7.68
N ILE A 42 -4.71 -25.10 6.61
CA ILE A 42 -4.80 -23.86 5.85
C ILE A 42 -5.73 -24.10 4.66
N PRO A 43 -6.92 -23.46 4.62
CA PRO A 43 -7.84 -23.63 3.51
C PRO A 43 -7.32 -22.92 2.26
N GLU A 44 -7.72 -23.43 1.09
CA GLU A 44 -7.43 -22.79 -0.18
C GLU A 44 -8.06 -21.38 -0.23
N PRO A 45 -7.30 -20.34 -0.61
CA PRO A 45 -7.79 -18.97 -0.63
C PRO A 45 -8.79 -18.75 -1.75
N SER A 46 -10.03 -18.44 -1.38
CA SER A 46 -11.13 -18.17 -2.32
C SER A 46 -10.86 -17.01 -3.28
N LEU A 47 -10.11 -16.00 -2.85
CA LEU A 47 -9.86 -14.75 -3.61
C LEU A 47 -8.36 -14.42 -3.65
N LEU A 48 -7.54 -15.45 -3.91
CA LEU A 48 -6.08 -15.44 -3.89
C LEU A 48 -5.43 -14.19 -4.52
N TRP A 49 -5.77 -13.88 -5.78
CA TRP A 49 -5.14 -12.77 -6.50
C TRP A 49 -5.48 -11.41 -5.88
N ARG A 50 -6.73 -11.24 -5.45
CA ARG A 50 -7.19 -10.00 -4.82
C ARG A 50 -6.52 -9.80 -3.48
N ASP A 51 -6.51 -10.84 -2.64
CA ASP A 51 -6.00 -10.75 -1.27
C ASP A 51 -4.46 -10.60 -1.28
N SER A 52 -3.77 -11.28 -2.20
CA SER A 52 -2.33 -11.08 -2.46
C SER A 52 -2.02 -9.65 -2.90
N THR A 53 -2.81 -9.11 -3.82
CA THR A 53 -2.65 -7.72 -4.30
C THR A 53 -2.78 -6.72 -3.16
N THR A 54 -3.86 -6.83 -2.37
CA THR A 54 -4.08 -5.91 -1.24
C THR A 54 -2.99 -6.01 -0.19
N THR A 55 -2.48 -7.22 0.07
CA THR A 55 -1.41 -7.46 1.05
C THR A 55 -0.11 -6.81 0.61
N VAL A 56 0.33 -7.11 -0.63
CA VAL A 56 1.59 -6.57 -1.16
C VAL A 56 1.55 -5.05 -1.26
N LEU A 57 0.45 -4.47 -1.75
CA LEU A 57 0.31 -3.00 -1.83
C LEU A 57 0.43 -2.34 -0.45
N ASN A 58 -0.15 -2.95 0.60
CA ASN A 58 -0.09 -2.42 1.96
C ASN A 58 1.35 -2.46 2.51
N TYR A 59 2.05 -3.58 2.37
CA TYR A 59 3.46 -3.67 2.76
C TYR A 59 4.35 -2.72 1.96
N PHE A 60 4.07 -2.54 0.67
CA PHE A 60 4.85 -1.65 -0.19
C PHE A 60 4.65 -0.17 0.19
N ALA A 61 3.41 0.24 0.45
CA ALA A 61 3.09 1.58 0.95
C ALA A 61 3.79 1.84 2.30
N GLN A 62 3.74 0.88 3.23
CA GLN A 62 4.44 0.97 4.51
C GLN A 62 5.96 1.06 4.36
N PHE A 63 6.54 0.26 3.48
CA PHE A 63 7.99 0.29 3.22
C PHE A 63 8.42 1.66 2.67
N LEU A 64 7.69 2.20 1.70
CA LEU A 64 7.95 3.53 1.14
C LEU A 64 7.79 4.63 2.18
N GLN A 65 6.79 4.52 3.06
CA GLN A 65 6.58 5.46 4.16
C GLN A 65 7.75 5.44 5.15
N ALA A 66 8.22 4.26 5.55
CA ALA A 66 9.39 4.11 6.41
C ALA A 66 10.67 4.68 5.77
N ARG A 67 10.77 4.60 4.44
CA ARG A 67 11.85 5.20 3.64
C ARG A 67 11.64 6.69 3.33
N LYS A 68 10.59 7.33 3.87
CA LYS A 68 10.25 8.74 3.66
C LYS A 68 10.08 9.10 2.17
N ARG A 69 9.54 8.17 1.38
CA ARG A 69 9.32 8.31 -0.06
C ARG A 69 7.94 8.86 -0.37
N MET A 70 7.83 9.88 -1.22
CA MET A 70 6.52 10.51 -1.52
C MET A 70 5.52 9.55 -2.18
N GLU A 71 6.00 8.55 -2.91
CA GLU A 71 5.19 7.52 -3.56
C GLU A 71 4.32 6.72 -2.58
N ASN A 72 4.69 6.69 -1.28
CA ASN A 72 3.92 6.00 -0.24
C ASN A 72 2.46 6.46 -0.20
N TRP A 73 2.23 7.77 -0.34
CA TRP A 73 0.92 8.37 -0.25
C TRP A 73 0.01 7.92 -1.38
N VAL A 74 0.53 7.78 -2.61
CA VAL A 74 -0.22 7.22 -3.73
C VAL A 74 -0.65 5.79 -3.42
N GLY A 75 0.26 4.99 -2.83
CA GLY A 75 -0.05 3.65 -2.34
C GLY A 75 -1.18 3.65 -1.30
N TRP A 76 -1.11 4.54 -0.30
CA TRP A 76 -2.14 4.66 0.73
C TRP A 76 -3.49 5.10 0.18
N LEU A 77 -3.52 6.05 -0.76
CA LEU A 77 -4.78 6.46 -1.40
C LEU A 77 -5.43 5.27 -2.12
N ILE A 78 -4.67 4.49 -2.88
CA ILE A 78 -5.16 3.30 -3.57
C ILE A 78 -5.69 2.27 -2.57
N VAL A 79 -4.90 1.93 -1.55
CA VAL A 79 -5.29 0.95 -0.51
C VAL A 79 -6.56 1.38 0.21
N ASN A 80 -6.68 2.66 0.57
CA ASN A 80 -7.85 3.16 1.28
C ASN A 80 -9.11 3.17 0.41
N VAL A 81 -9.02 3.56 -0.86
CA VAL A 81 -10.15 3.50 -1.80
C VAL A 81 -10.62 2.06 -2.01
N LEU A 82 -9.68 1.12 -2.21
CA LEU A 82 -10.00 -0.30 -2.33
C LEU A 82 -10.64 -0.83 -1.04
N GLY A 83 -10.12 -0.43 0.12
CA GLY A 83 -10.66 -0.78 1.43
C GLY A 83 -12.12 -0.34 1.58
N ILE A 84 -12.44 0.92 1.29
CA ILE A 84 -13.82 1.44 1.33
C ILE A 84 -14.74 0.57 0.46
N HIS A 85 -14.36 0.31 -0.79
CA HIS A 85 -15.18 -0.47 -1.71
C HIS A 85 -15.41 -1.90 -1.23
N ILE A 86 -14.36 -2.58 -0.79
CA ILE A 86 -14.43 -3.99 -0.35
C ILE A 86 -15.29 -4.12 0.91
N TYR A 87 -15.07 -3.27 1.92
CA TYR A 87 -15.78 -3.37 3.19
C TYR A 87 -17.22 -2.86 3.11
N TRP A 88 -17.53 -2.02 2.13
CA TRP A 88 -18.90 -1.61 1.85
C TRP A 88 -19.73 -2.79 1.33
N ILE A 89 -19.16 -3.57 0.39
CA ILE A 89 -19.81 -4.74 -0.18
C ILE A 89 -19.89 -5.91 0.83
N LYS A 90 -18.96 -5.98 1.78
CA LYS A 90 -18.94 -7.00 2.84
C LYS A 90 -19.87 -6.71 4.01
N ASP A 91 -20.79 -5.75 3.89
CA ASP A 91 -21.70 -5.31 4.97
C ASP A 91 -20.97 -4.96 6.27
N ALA A 92 -19.76 -4.40 6.14
CA ALA A 92 -18.87 -4.08 7.24
C ALA A 92 -18.65 -2.54 7.30
N PRO A 93 -19.69 -1.75 7.64
CA PRO A 93 -19.68 -0.30 7.49
C PRO A 93 -18.64 0.39 8.38
N LEU A 94 -18.35 -0.16 9.56
CA LEU A 94 -17.35 0.38 10.47
C LEU A 94 -15.96 0.44 9.83
N TYR A 95 -15.54 -0.62 9.13
CA TYR A 95 -14.25 -0.65 8.44
C TYR A 95 -14.23 0.30 7.25
N SER A 96 -15.34 0.40 6.51
CA SER A 96 -15.46 1.36 5.40
C SER A 96 -15.25 2.80 5.88
N ILE A 97 -15.84 3.17 7.01
CA ILE A 97 -15.65 4.48 7.64
C ILE A 97 -14.20 4.67 8.08
N GLN A 98 -13.58 3.65 8.70
CA GLN A 98 -12.17 3.70 9.07
C GLN A 98 -11.27 3.99 7.86
N TYR A 99 -11.46 3.30 6.73
CA TYR A 99 -10.69 3.56 5.52
C TYR A 99 -10.97 4.93 4.91
N ALA A 100 -12.20 5.46 5.02
CA ALA A 100 -12.51 6.83 4.60
C ALA A 100 -11.77 7.89 5.45
N LEU A 101 -11.69 7.68 6.77
CA LEU A 101 -10.89 8.53 7.66
C LEU A 101 -9.40 8.45 7.33
N LEU A 102 -8.87 7.24 7.10
CA LEU A 102 -7.48 7.03 6.69
C LEU A 102 -7.18 7.66 5.32
N LEU A 103 -8.14 7.65 4.39
CA LEU A 103 -8.03 8.32 3.10
C LEU A 103 -7.83 9.84 3.30
N GLY A 104 -8.64 10.46 4.16
CA GLY A 104 -8.51 11.86 4.52
C GLY A 104 -7.14 12.19 5.15
N LEU A 105 -6.67 11.33 6.06
CA LEU A 105 -5.33 11.46 6.65
C LEU A 105 -4.21 11.29 5.63
N GLY A 106 -4.38 10.39 4.65
CA GLY A 106 -3.44 10.21 3.55
C GLY A 106 -3.29 11.46 2.68
N ILE A 107 -4.41 12.10 2.35
CA ILE A 107 -4.42 13.39 1.62
C ILE A 107 -3.74 14.47 2.45
N TYR A 108 -4.07 14.57 3.74
CA TYR A 108 -3.43 15.52 4.65
C TYR A 108 -1.91 15.31 4.71
N GLY A 109 -1.47 14.07 4.88
CA GLY A 109 -0.05 13.72 4.94
C GLY A 109 0.71 14.07 3.67
N TRP A 110 0.13 13.82 2.49
CA TRP A 110 0.70 14.26 1.20
C TRP A 110 0.92 15.77 1.17
N VAL A 111 -0.09 16.55 1.53
CA VAL A 111 -0.03 18.02 1.54
C VAL A 111 1.05 18.52 2.50
N GLN A 112 1.15 17.94 3.69
CA GLN A 112 2.16 18.33 4.68
C GLN A 112 3.57 18.00 4.20
N TRP A 113 3.80 16.82 3.62
CA TRP A 113 5.11 16.42 3.11
C TRP A 113 5.53 17.27 1.90
N GLN A 114 4.59 17.62 1.02
CA GLN A 114 4.81 18.57 -0.07
C GLN A 114 5.24 19.96 0.43
N LYS A 115 4.59 20.48 1.47
CA LYS A 115 4.98 21.76 2.08
C LYS A 115 6.39 21.71 2.68
N SER A 116 6.72 20.61 3.37
CA SER A 116 8.05 20.39 3.95
C SER A 116 9.15 20.39 2.89
N ILE A 117 8.93 19.76 1.73
CA ILE A 117 9.89 19.76 0.61
C ILE A 117 10.14 21.18 0.12
N LYS A 118 9.08 21.97 -0.10
CA LYS A 118 9.20 23.36 -0.59
C LYS A 118 9.93 24.27 0.39
N GLN A 119 9.75 24.06 1.69
CA GLN A 119 10.43 24.84 2.74
C GLN A 119 11.93 24.52 2.86
N HIS A 120 12.36 23.33 2.44
CA HIS A 120 13.75 22.87 2.51
C HIS A 120 14.46 22.87 1.14
N GLN A 121 13.82 23.38 0.08
CA GLN A 121 14.48 23.64 -1.20
C GLN A 121 15.20 25.01 -1.09
N PRO A 122 16.52 25.08 -1.38
CA PRO A 122 17.27 26.33 -1.34
C PRO A 122 16.83 27.32 -2.42
#